data_AF-A0A813LNA9-F1
#
_entry.id   AF-A0A813LNA9-F1
#
_cell.length_a   1.000
_cell.length_b   1.000
_cell.length_c   1.000
_cell.angle_alpha   90.00
_cell.angle_beta   90.00
_cell.angle_gamma   90.00
#
_symmetry.space_group_name_H-M   'P 1'
#
loop_
_entity.id
_entity.type
_entity.pdbx_description
1 polymer ?
#
loop_
_entity_poly.entity_id
_entity_poly.type
_entity_poly.pdbx_seq_one_letter_code
_entity_poly.pdbx_strand_id
1 'polypeptide(L)'
;MEEEKISGRPHPAVLKATRSASQAVITHYALMSGQRLAHFFRNSVQSRNWMTVREPQEPRKVVEMVLREVHAFDAQLAGILGDPRKPKGSGDHQRRTLSRFKNSMELEMERLWAKKLQVFAPIPFNRNGAIVGILRIAFKALFEYMREETFGKFGLQQIQVDCAFIGEIVRDFVDADDASVLDSLLDEVVTSAQMRCVDPVLMDSSVVEARCDEKKKKFRFE
;
A
#
# COMPACT_ATOMS: atom_id res chain seq x y z
N MET A 1 -59.99 14.01 11.80
CA MET A 1 -59.28 13.35 10.70
C MET A 1 -57.96 14.10 10.54
N GLU A 2 -57.03 13.84 11.45
CA GLU A 2 -55.69 14.43 11.42
C GLU A 2 -54.76 13.37 10.82
N GLU A 3 -54.32 13.62 9.59
CA GLU A 3 -53.23 12.87 8.98
C GLU A 3 -51.96 13.14 9.78
N GLU A 4 -51.59 12.18 10.62
CA GLU A 4 -50.30 12.13 11.26
C GLU A 4 -49.23 11.97 10.16
N LYS A 5 -48.58 13.08 9.81
CA LYS A 5 -47.38 13.11 8.97
C LYS A 5 -46.31 12.26 9.64
N ILE A 6 -46.25 10.98 9.30
CA ILE A 6 -45.15 10.08 9.66
C ILE A 6 -43.89 10.71 9.08
N SER A 7 -43.09 11.33 9.94
CA SER A 7 -41.75 11.80 9.65
C SER A 7 -40.97 10.63 9.03
N GLY A 8 -40.71 10.69 7.73
CA GLY A 8 -40.08 9.63 6.93
C GLY A 8 -38.61 9.33 7.28
N ARG A 9 -38.17 9.63 8.51
CA ARG A 9 -36.85 9.26 9.00
C ARG A 9 -36.89 7.84 9.55
N PRO A 10 -36.00 6.93 9.11
CA PRO A 10 -35.94 5.58 9.65
C PRO A 10 -35.68 5.62 11.16
N HIS A 11 -36.21 4.64 11.89
CA HIS A 11 -36.04 4.53 13.33
C HIS A 11 -34.54 4.55 13.72
N PRO A 12 -34.12 5.28 14.77
CA PRO A 12 -32.70 5.43 15.13
C PRO A 12 -31.95 4.11 15.32
N ALA A 13 -32.62 3.08 15.86
CA ALA A 13 -32.04 1.75 16.01
C ALA A 13 -31.71 1.09 14.66
N VAL A 14 -32.57 1.28 13.65
CA VAL A 14 -32.34 0.78 12.29
C VAL A 14 -31.15 1.51 11.66
N LEU A 15 -31.11 2.85 11.76
CA LEU A 15 -29.96 3.63 11.27
C LEU A 15 -28.64 3.20 11.90
N LYS A 16 -28.63 2.97 13.21
CA LYS A 16 -27.44 2.48 13.93
C LYS A 16 -27.04 1.08 13.45
N ALA A 17 -27.99 0.15 13.38
CA ALA A 17 -27.74 -1.22 12.92
C ALA A 17 -27.19 -1.26 11.49
N THR A 18 -27.79 -0.50 10.58
CA THR A 18 -27.33 -0.38 9.19
C THR A 18 -25.92 0.18 9.12
N ARG A 19 -25.61 1.26 9.84
CA ARG A 19 -24.25 1.83 9.87
C ARG A 19 -23.22 0.84 10.40
N SER A 20 -23.53 0.14 11.50
CA SER A 20 -22.65 -0.86 12.07
C SER A 20 -22.41 -2.03 11.11
N ALA A 21 -23.46 -2.51 10.43
CA ALA A 21 -23.34 -3.56 9.44
C ALA A 21 -22.48 -3.12 8.25
N SER A 22 -22.72 -1.94 7.68
CA SER A 22 -21.91 -1.39 6.58
C SER A 22 -20.44 -1.23 6.99
N GLN A 23 -20.18 -0.75 8.21
CA GLN A 23 -18.82 -0.61 8.75
C GLN A 23 -18.12 -1.96 8.91
N ALA A 24 -18.84 -3.00 9.37
CA ALA A 24 -18.29 -4.36 9.46
C ALA A 24 -17.97 -4.92 8.07
N VAL A 25 -18.85 -4.70 7.09
CA VAL A 25 -18.67 -5.17 5.71
C VAL A 25 -17.45 -4.52 5.04
N ILE A 26 -17.28 -3.20 5.12
CA ILE A 26 -16.11 -2.54 4.50
C ILE A 26 -14.81 -2.97 5.20
N THR A 27 -14.84 -3.15 6.52
CA THR A 27 -13.68 -3.63 7.27
C THR A 27 -13.30 -5.05 6.85
N HIS A 28 -14.29 -5.93 6.70
CA HIS A 28 -14.07 -7.29 6.24
C HIS A 28 -13.58 -7.33 4.78
N TYR A 29 -14.15 -6.52 3.90
CA TYR A 29 -13.69 -6.39 2.51
C TYR A 29 -12.23 -5.95 2.43
N ALA A 30 -11.83 -4.95 3.21
CA ALA A 30 -10.45 -4.48 3.26
C ALA A 30 -9.49 -5.57 3.79
N LEU A 31 -9.92 -6.33 4.79
CA LEU A 31 -9.16 -7.46 5.34
C LEU A 31 -8.93 -8.54 4.28
N MET A 32 -9.98 -9.00 3.61
CA MET A 32 -9.89 -10.06 2.59
C MET A 32 -9.07 -9.60 1.39
N SER A 33 -9.25 -8.36 0.94
CA SER A 33 -8.49 -7.78 -0.18
C SER A 33 -7.02 -7.60 0.17
N GLY A 34 -6.70 -7.11 1.38
CA GLY A 34 -5.33 -7.00 1.88
C GLY A 34 -4.64 -8.36 2.01
N GLN A 35 -5.35 -9.37 2.50
CA GLN A 35 -4.85 -10.76 2.54
C GLN A 35 -4.59 -11.33 1.14
N ARG A 36 -5.43 -11.02 0.16
CA ARG A 36 -5.21 -11.43 -1.23
C ARG A 36 -3.91 -10.83 -1.78
N LEU A 37 -3.65 -9.55 -1.57
CA LEU A 37 -2.37 -8.92 -1.95
C LEU A 37 -1.18 -9.55 -1.21
N ALA A 38 -1.31 -9.76 0.09
CA ALA A 38 -0.30 -10.44 0.89
C ALA A 38 0.03 -11.84 0.35
N HIS A 39 -0.96 -12.58 -0.13
CA HIS A 39 -0.77 -13.89 -0.73
C HIS A 39 0.08 -13.85 -2.01
N PHE A 40 -0.14 -12.87 -2.89
CA PHE A 40 0.73 -12.66 -4.07
C PHE A 40 2.19 -12.43 -3.66
N PHE A 41 2.40 -11.56 -2.66
CA PHE A 41 3.74 -11.31 -2.13
C PHE A 41 4.36 -12.57 -1.55
N ARG A 42 3.66 -13.28 -0.66
CA ARG A 42 4.15 -14.50 -0.01
C ARG A 42 4.63 -15.52 -1.04
N ASN A 43 3.79 -15.84 -2.03
CA ASN A 43 4.13 -16.83 -3.05
C ASN A 43 5.36 -16.42 -3.86
N SER A 44 5.47 -15.13 -4.21
CA SER A 44 6.63 -14.64 -4.96
C SER A 44 7.91 -14.56 -4.12
N VAL A 45 7.80 -14.36 -2.81
CA VAL A 45 8.94 -14.30 -1.90
C VAL A 45 9.49 -15.69 -1.63
N GLN A 46 8.64 -16.63 -1.26
CA GLN A 46 9.03 -17.98 -0.84
C GLN A 46 9.48 -18.88 -2.00
N SER A 47 9.10 -18.55 -3.24
CA SER A 47 9.49 -19.35 -4.42
C SER A 47 10.87 -19.01 -4.99
N ARG A 48 11.60 -18.04 -4.39
CA ARG A 48 12.84 -17.50 -4.95
C ARG A 48 14.01 -17.66 -4.00
N ASN A 49 15.16 -18.06 -4.55
CA ASN A 49 16.42 -17.99 -3.83
C ASN A 49 17.03 -16.57 -3.92
N TRP A 50 16.85 -15.80 -2.85
CA TRP A 50 17.29 -14.41 -2.72
C TRP A 50 18.81 -14.19 -2.69
N MET A 51 19.59 -15.25 -2.49
CA MET A 51 21.07 -15.19 -2.55
C MET A 51 21.62 -15.20 -3.97
N THR A 52 20.82 -15.65 -4.95
CA THR A 52 21.25 -15.87 -6.35
C THR A 52 20.60 -14.91 -7.34
N VAL A 53 19.97 -13.86 -6.83
CA VAL A 53 19.30 -12.85 -7.66
C VAL A 53 20.33 -12.10 -8.49
N ARG A 54 20.01 -11.86 -9.76
CA ARG A 54 20.81 -11.01 -10.65
C ARG A 54 20.51 -9.55 -10.39
N GLU A 55 21.41 -8.67 -10.80
CA GLU A 55 21.24 -7.23 -10.66
C GLU A 55 19.88 -6.77 -11.22
N PRO A 56 19.03 -6.12 -10.41
CA PRO A 56 17.66 -5.82 -10.77
C PRO A 56 17.62 -4.77 -11.89
N GLN A 57 16.92 -5.09 -12.98
CA GLN A 57 16.73 -4.18 -14.11
C GLN A 57 15.36 -3.48 -14.08
N GLU A 58 14.37 -4.10 -13.46
CA GLU A 58 13.02 -3.58 -13.38
C GLU A 58 12.30 -4.15 -12.15
N PRO A 59 11.17 -3.55 -11.73
CA PRO A 59 10.27 -4.15 -10.76
C PRO A 59 9.78 -5.52 -11.21
N ARG A 60 9.62 -6.46 -10.28
CA ARG A 60 9.16 -7.83 -10.58
C ARG A 60 7.70 -7.87 -11.04
N LYS A 61 7.35 -8.86 -11.86
CA LYS A 61 5.97 -9.11 -12.33
C LYS A 61 4.94 -9.21 -11.20
N VAL A 62 5.30 -9.75 -10.03
CA VAL A 62 4.39 -9.80 -8.87
C VAL A 62 3.91 -8.40 -8.45
N VAL A 63 4.77 -7.40 -8.57
CA VAL A 63 4.43 -6.00 -8.26
C VAL A 63 3.35 -5.51 -9.22
N GLU A 64 3.50 -5.78 -10.51
CA GLU A 64 2.49 -5.42 -11.53
C GLU A 64 1.14 -6.09 -11.26
N MET A 65 1.17 -7.39 -10.88
CA MET A 65 -0.05 -8.13 -10.53
C MET A 65 -0.75 -7.54 -9.30
N VAL A 66 0.01 -7.21 -8.26
CA VAL A 66 -0.52 -6.55 -7.05
C VAL A 66 -1.12 -5.19 -7.39
N LEU A 67 -0.44 -4.37 -8.18
CA LEU A 67 -0.93 -3.05 -8.56
C LEU A 67 -2.21 -3.14 -9.42
N ARG A 68 -2.32 -4.14 -10.30
CA ARG A 68 -3.55 -4.42 -11.05
C ARG A 68 -4.71 -4.81 -10.13
N GLU A 69 -4.46 -5.61 -9.10
CA GLU A 69 -5.47 -5.92 -8.08
C GLU A 69 -5.88 -4.68 -7.27
N VAL A 70 -4.92 -3.83 -6.88
CA VAL A 70 -5.21 -2.55 -6.22
C VAL A 70 -6.12 -1.68 -7.10
N HIS A 71 -5.83 -1.59 -8.40
CA HIS A 71 -6.68 -0.88 -9.35
C HIS A 71 -8.09 -1.49 -9.46
N ALA A 72 -8.21 -2.82 -9.44
CA ALA A 72 -9.49 -3.48 -9.44
C ALA A 72 -10.30 -3.21 -8.16
N PHE A 73 -9.66 -3.21 -6.98
CA PHE A 73 -10.32 -2.86 -5.72
C PHE A 73 -10.76 -1.40 -5.70
N ASP A 74 -9.94 -0.50 -6.23
CA ASP A 74 -10.22 0.91 -6.35
C ASP A 74 -11.47 1.18 -7.21
N ALA A 75 -11.57 0.51 -8.36
CA ALA A 75 -12.73 0.59 -9.24
C ALA A 75 -14.00 0.05 -8.57
N GLN A 76 -13.91 -1.08 -7.85
CA GLN A 76 -15.03 -1.65 -7.09
C GLN A 76 -15.51 -0.70 -5.99
N LEU A 77 -14.58 -0.15 -5.20
CA LEU A 77 -14.89 0.79 -4.13
C LEU A 77 -15.49 2.10 -4.65
N ALA A 78 -14.99 2.60 -5.79
CA ALA A 78 -15.59 3.76 -6.45
C ALA A 78 -17.04 3.51 -6.87
N GLY A 79 -17.33 2.32 -7.42
CA GLY A 79 -18.70 1.93 -7.78
C GLY A 79 -19.65 1.77 -6.59
N ILE A 80 -19.15 1.25 -5.46
CA ILE A 80 -19.97 0.98 -4.27
C ILE A 80 -20.19 2.23 -3.42
N LEU A 81 -19.14 3.02 -3.19
CA LEU A 81 -19.17 4.17 -2.28
C LEU A 81 -19.54 5.49 -2.98
N GLY A 82 -19.41 5.54 -4.32
CA GLY A 82 -19.73 6.74 -5.10
C GLY A 82 -18.74 7.89 -4.93
N ASP A 83 -17.61 7.66 -4.25
CA ASP A 83 -16.59 8.68 -4.02
C ASP A 83 -15.90 9.06 -5.35
N PRO A 84 -15.90 10.35 -5.73
CA PRO A 84 -15.25 10.79 -6.96
C PRO A 84 -13.75 10.50 -6.89
N ARG A 85 -13.19 9.96 -7.98
CA ARG A 85 -11.74 9.83 -8.14
C ARG A 85 -11.15 11.22 -8.14
N LYS A 86 -10.22 11.51 -7.22
CA LYS A 86 -9.48 12.78 -7.28
C LYS A 86 -8.82 12.87 -8.66
N PRO A 87 -8.97 14.00 -9.38
CA PRO A 87 -8.22 14.21 -10.61
C PRO A 87 -6.74 14.17 -10.28
N LYS A 88 -5.94 13.52 -11.14
CA LYS A 88 -4.47 13.51 -11.03
C LYS A 88 -4.00 14.95 -10.91
N GLY A 89 -3.58 15.37 -9.72
CA GLY A 89 -3.18 16.74 -9.46
C GLY A 89 -1.94 17.07 -10.30
N SER A 90 -2.03 18.14 -11.09
CA SER A 90 -0.97 18.76 -11.88
C SER A 90 0.16 19.37 -11.03
N GLY A 91 0.70 18.60 -10.09
CA GLY A 91 1.83 18.97 -9.22
C GLY A 91 3.08 18.18 -9.62
N ASP A 92 3.44 18.27 -10.89
CA ASP A 92 4.25 17.27 -11.60
C ASP A 92 5.74 17.22 -11.19
N HIS A 93 6.30 18.19 -10.44
CA HIS A 93 7.77 18.24 -10.25
C HIS A 93 8.30 18.42 -8.83
N GLN A 94 7.47 18.67 -7.82
CA GLN A 94 7.98 19.10 -6.50
C GLN A 94 7.91 18.04 -5.39
N ARG A 95 7.31 16.88 -5.65
CA ARG A 95 7.22 15.76 -4.68
C ARG A 95 8.14 14.58 -4.99
N ARG A 96 9.10 14.77 -5.92
CA ARG A 96 10.16 13.79 -6.23
C ARG A 96 11.17 13.60 -5.11
N THR A 97 11.19 14.47 -4.11
CA THR A 97 11.87 14.18 -2.85
C THR A 97 11.03 13.16 -2.11
N LEU A 98 11.28 11.90 -2.48
CA LEU A 98 11.27 10.78 -1.57
C LEU A 98 11.38 11.27 -0.13
N SER A 99 10.50 10.76 0.73
CA SER A 99 10.68 10.78 2.18
C SER A 99 12.03 10.17 2.64
N ARG A 100 12.91 9.75 1.71
CA ARG A 100 14.30 9.33 1.91
C ARG A 100 15.24 10.42 2.44
N PHE A 101 14.80 11.68 2.58
CA PHE A 101 15.61 12.76 3.14
C PHE A 101 15.10 13.33 4.47
N LYS A 102 14.23 12.59 5.17
CA LYS A 102 13.92 12.91 6.57
C LYS A 102 15.13 12.56 7.45
N ASN A 103 15.48 13.45 8.36
CA ASN A 103 16.52 13.23 9.35
C ASN A 103 16.16 12.01 10.22
N SER A 104 17.17 11.25 10.66
CA SER A 104 17.00 9.94 11.34
C SER A 104 15.97 9.95 12.48
N MET A 105 15.82 11.08 13.17
CA MET A 105 14.86 11.28 14.26
C MET A 105 13.41 11.37 13.77
N GLU A 106 13.16 12.00 12.62
CA GLU A 106 11.83 12.13 12.04
C GLU A 106 11.35 10.77 11.49
N LEU A 107 12.24 10.01 10.85
CA LEU A 107 11.98 8.62 10.44
C LEU A 107 11.68 7.71 11.64
N GLU A 108 12.41 7.88 12.74
CA GLU A 108 12.19 7.10 13.97
C GLU A 108 10.85 7.47 14.65
N MET A 109 10.50 8.76 14.67
CA MET A 109 9.21 9.24 15.16
C MET A 109 8.06 8.66 14.31
N GLU A 110 8.12 8.78 12.99
CA GLU A 110 7.11 8.24 12.06
C GLU A 110 6.98 6.72 12.20
N ARG A 111 8.09 6.02 12.38
CA ARG A 111 8.10 4.57 12.66
C ARG A 111 7.40 4.24 13.97
N LEU A 112 7.61 5.02 15.03
CA LEU A 112 6.90 4.83 16.31
C LEU A 112 5.39 5.10 16.17
N TRP A 113 4.99 6.08 15.36
CA TRP A 113 3.59 6.35 15.03
C TRP A 113 2.97 5.24 14.16
N ALA A 114 3.69 4.73 13.17
CA ALA A 114 3.28 3.61 12.32
C ALA A 114 3.14 2.29 13.10
N LYS A 115 4.00 2.07 14.11
CA LYS A 115 3.87 0.97 15.07
C LYS A 115 2.63 1.10 15.96
N LYS A 116 2.26 2.32 16.36
CA LYS A 116 1.02 2.58 17.12
C LYS A 116 -0.25 2.40 16.29
N LEU A 117 -0.15 2.52 14.97
CA LEU A 117 -1.24 2.37 14.02
C LEU A 117 -1.67 0.89 13.92
N GLN A 118 -2.65 0.54 14.75
CA GLN A 118 -3.28 -0.79 14.84
C GLN A 118 -3.66 -1.31 13.44
N VAL A 119 -3.30 -2.57 13.15
CA VAL A 119 -3.73 -3.28 11.92
C VAL A 119 -5.26 -3.40 11.86
N PHE A 120 -5.90 -3.43 13.03
CA PHE A 120 -7.34 -3.62 13.21
C PHE A 120 -8.10 -2.33 13.51
N ALA A 121 -7.53 -1.17 13.18
CA ALA A 121 -8.27 0.09 13.28
C ALA A 121 -9.49 0.04 12.34
N PRO A 122 -10.66 0.59 12.74
CA PRO A 122 -11.83 0.67 11.87
C PRO A 122 -11.46 1.37 10.55
N ILE A 123 -11.79 0.73 9.43
CA ILE A 123 -11.54 1.29 8.10
C ILE A 123 -12.45 2.49 7.90
N PRO A 124 -11.93 3.70 7.60
CA PRO A 124 -12.80 4.83 7.30
C PRO A 124 -13.78 4.47 6.19
N PHE A 125 -15.06 4.83 6.36
CA PHE A 125 -16.12 4.52 5.39
C PHE A 125 -16.03 5.46 4.18
N ASN A 126 -14.93 5.36 3.44
CA ASN A 126 -14.66 6.06 2.19
C ASN A 126 -13.60 5.27 1.40
N ARG A 127 -13.50 5.56 0.11
CA ARG A 127 -12.60 4.85 -0.82
C ARG A 127 -11.14 4.95 -0.42
N ASN A 128 -10.65 6.15 -0.07
CA ASN A 128 -9.26 6.37 0.32
C ASN A 128 -8.88 5.50 1.53
N GLY A 129 -9.65 5.56 2.60
CA GLY A 129 -9.42 4.79 3.83
C GLY A 129 -9.45 3.27 3.59
N ALA A 130 -10.34 2.80 2.71
CA ALA A 130 -10.39 1.39 2.33
C ALA A 130 -9.12 0.94 1.58
N ILE A 131 -8.67 1.71 0.58
CA ILE A 131 -7.42 1.40 -0.15
C ILE A 131 -6.20 1.44 0.77
N VAL A 132 -6.10 2.46 1.63
CA VAL A 132 -5.02 2.57 2.62
C VAL A 132 -5.03 1.37 3.57
N GLY A 133 -6.21 0.96 4.05
CA GLY A 133 -6.36 -0.24 4.88
C GLY A 133 -5.88 -1.52 4.20
N ILE A 134 -6.29 -1.73 2.95
CA ILE A 134 -5.87 -2.88 2.12
C ILE A 134 -4.35 -2.93 1.98
N LEU A 135 -3.73 -1.81 1.58
CA LEU A 135 -2.29 -1.71 1.36
C LEU A 135 -1.50 -1.88 2.66
N ARG A 136 -1.98 -1.32 3.78
CA ARG A 136 -1.34 -1.48 5.10
C ARG A 136 -1.27 -2.93 5.55
N ILE A 137 -2.34 -3.70 5.33
CA ILE A 137 -2.35 -5.13 5.65
C ILE A 137 -1.32 -5.86 4.78
N ALA A 138 -1.31 -5.57 3.48
CA ALA A 138 -0.39 -6.21 2.53
C ALA A 138 1.09 -5.90 2.83
N PHE A 139 1.41 -4.63 3.12
CA PHE A 139 2.80 -4.21 3.35
C PHE A 139 3.33 -4.67 4.71
N LYS A 140 2.49 -4.68 5.76
CA LYS A 140 2.86 -5.27 7.04
C LYS A 140 3.10 -6.78 6.92
N ALA A 141 2.31 -7.49 6.12
CA ALA A 141 2.56 -8.90 5.82
C ALA A 141 3.86 -9.10 5.02
N LEU A 142 4.09 -8.27 3.99
CA LEU A 142 5.33 -8.30 3.19
C LEU A 142 6.58 -8.06 4.07
N PHE A 143 6.50 -7.14 5.03
CA PHE A 143 7.56 -6.90 6.01
C PHE A 143 7.92 -8.16 6.79
N GLU A 144 6.93 -8.89 7.29
CA GLU A 144 7.16 -10.15 8.01
C GLU A 144 7.74 -11.22 7.07
N TYR A 145 7.30 -11.30 5.81
CA TYR A 145 7.89 -12.23 4.84
C TYR A 145 9.37 -11.93 4.57
N MET A 146 9.81 -10.67 4.60
CA MET A 146 11.24 -10.36 4.48
C MET A 146 12.06 -10.90 5.65
N ARG A 147 11.49 -10.98 6.86
CA ARG A 147 12.21 -11.42 8.06
C ARG A 147 12.56 -12.91 8.03
N GLU A 148 11.78 -13.70 7.30
CA GLU A 148 11.94 -15.15 7.19
C GLU A 148 12.96 -15.55 6.11
N GLU A 149 13.41 -14.60 5.29
CA GLU A 149 14.32 -14.86 4.18
C GLU A 149 15.77 -14.47 4.52
N THR A 150 16.70 -14.83 3.63
CA THR A 150 18.10 -14.39 3.66
C THR A 150 18.50 -13.87 2.29
N PHE A 151 19.07 -12.67 2.23
CA PHE A 151 19.31 -11.96 0.97
C PHE A 151 20.79 -11.84 0.64
N GLY A 152 21.11 -11.92 -0.65
CA GLY A 152 22.34 -11.34 -1.20
C GLY A 152 22.10 -9.89 -1.63
N LYS A 153 23.18 -9.18 -1.97
CA LYS A 153 23.15 -7.77 -2.44
C LYS A 153 22.03 -7.49 -3.45
N PHE A 154 21.97 -8.25 -4.54
CA PHE A 154 20.98 -8.02 -5.59
C PHE A 154 19.56 -8.45 -5.20
N GLY A 155 19.42 -9.37 -4.23
CA GLY A 155 18.14 -9.68 -3.63
C GLY A 155 17.56 -8.48 -2.88
N LEU A 156 18.38 -7.84 -2.04
CA LEU A 156 18.04 -6.60 -1.34
C LEU A 156 17.69 -5.47 -2.32
N GLN A 157 18.52 -5.25 -3.34
CA GLN A 157 18.28 -4.21 -4.34
C GLN A 157 16.99 -4.45 -5.13
N GLN A 158 16.63 -5.72 -5.41
CA GLN A 158 15.35 -6.01 -6.07
C GLN A 158 14.17 -5.63 -5.17
N ILE A 159 14.23 -5.90 -3.87
CA ILE A 159 13.19 -5.46 -2.91
C ILE A 159 13.09 -3.93 -2.88
N GLN A 160 14.22 -3.23 -2.92
CA GLN A 160 14.26 -1.76 -2.99
C GLN A 160 13.56 -1.23 -4.24
N VAL A 161 13.86 -1.79 -5.43
CA VAL A 161 13.23 -1.39 -6.70
C VAL A 161 11.73 -1.69 -6.69
N ASP A 162 11.33 -2.86 -6.19
CA ASP A 162 9.91 -3.23 -6.11
C ASP A 162 9.13 -2.29 -5.19
N CYS A 163 9.65 -2.02 -3.98
CA CYS A 163 9.01 -1.15 -3.00
C CYS A 163 8.90 0.28 -3.54
N ALA A 164 9.95 0.79 -4.18
CA ALA A 164 9.92 2.12 -4.80
C ALA A 164 8.84 2.23 -5.89
N PHE A 165 8.73 1.21 -6.76
CA PHE A 165 7.72 1.22 -7.81
C PHE A 165 6.29 1.05 -7.27
N ILE A 166 6.10 0.23 -6.23
CA ILE A 166 4.81 0.16 -5.52
C ILE A 166 4.43 1.53 -5.00
N GLY A 167 5.32 2.18 -4.23
CA GLY A 167 5.11 3.51 -3.64
C GLY A 167 4.73 4.55 -4.71
N GLU A 168 5.42 4.52 -5.85
CA GLU A 168 5.16 5.43 -6.95
C GLU A 168 3.76 5.29 -7.56
N ILE A 169 3.28 4.05 -7.72
CA ILE A 169 1.98 3.80 -8.34
C ILE A 169 0.84 3.96 -7.33
N VAL A 170 1.01 3.57 -6.05
CA VAL A 170 -0.07 3.67 -5.05
C VAL A 170 -0.45 5.12 -4.72
N ARG A 171 0.45 6.09 -4.95
CA ARG A 171 0.17 7.53 -4.83
C ARG A 171 -1.00 8.01 -5.69
N ASP A 172 -1.28 7.34 -6.80
CA ASP A 172 -2.44 7.66 -7.65
C ASP A 172 -3.79 7.23 -7.03
N PHE A 173 -3.77 6.51 -5.90
CA PHE A 173 -4.95 5.91 -5.28
C PHE A 173 -5.28 6.46 -3.89
N VAL A 174 -4.34 7.17 -3.26
CA VAL A 174 -4.47 7.64 -1.87
C VAL A 174 -4.07 9.10 -1.73
N ASP A 175 -4.51 9.71 -0.64
CA ASP A 175 -4.15 11.09 -0.29
C ASP A 175 -2.67 11.22 0.10
N ALA A 176 -2.12 12.42 0.02
CA ALA A 176 -0.68 12.65 0.21
C ALA A 176 -0.18 12.22 1.59
N ASP A 177 -0.96 12.49 2.64
CA ASP A 177 -0.61 12.10 4.01
C ASP A 177 -0.61 10.57 4.15
N ASP A 178 -1.62 9.89 3.60
CA ASP A 178 -1.69 8.43 3.61
C ASP A 178 -0.61 7.78 2.73
N ALA A 179 -0.24 8.40 1.61
CA ALA A 179 0.87 7.96 0.78
C ALA A 179 2.18 7.96 1.58
N SER A 180 2.41 8.99 2.40
CA SER A 180 3.61 9.05 3.26
C SER A 180 3.64 7.91 4.28
N VAL A 181 2.50 7.55 4.87
CA VAL A 181 2.38 6.41 5.79
C VAL A 181 2.69 5.09 5.08
N LEU A 182 2.21 4.92 3.85
CA LEU A 182 2.49 3.74 3.04
C LEU A 182 3.96 3.66 2.62
N ASP A 183 4.56 4.79 2.27
CA ASP A 183 5.99 4.90 1.97
C ASP A 183 6.83 4.47 3.18
N SER A 184 6.50 4.93 4.39
CA SER A 184 7.19 4.49 5.61
C SER A 184 7.09 2.98 5.83
N LEU A 185 5.95 2.34 5.53
CA LEU A 185 5.82 0.89 5.63
C LEU A 185 6.67 0.15 4.59
N LEU A 186 6.78 0.69 3.38
CA LEU A 186 7.64 0.14 2.33
C LEU A 186 9.13 0.32 2.69
N ASP A 187 9.51 1.43 3.33
CA ASP A 187 10.86 1.62 3.87
C ASP A 187 11.16 0.61 4.98
N GLU A 188 10.19 0.27 5.83
CA GLU A 188 10.33 -0.81 6.82
C GLU A 188 10.55 -2.17 6.16
N VAL A 189 9.88 -2.46 5.03
CA VAL A 189 10.10 -3.69 4.23
C VAL A 189 11.55 -3.76 3.73
N VAL A 190 12.06 -2.68 3.13
CA VAL A 190 13.45 -2.61 2.64
C VAL A 190 14.43 -2.74 3.80
N THR A 191 14.18 -2.06 4.92
CA THR A 191 15.00 -2.15 6.14
C THR A 191 15.03 -3.58 6.69
N SER A 192 13.88 -4.28 6.68
CA SER A 192 13.80 -5.69 7.08
C SER A 192 14.66 -6.57 6.19
N ALA A 193 14.56 -6.42 4.87
CA ALA A 193 15.41 -7.16 3.92
C ALA A 193 16.90 -6.84 4.11
N GLN A 194 17.25 -5.58 4.41
CA GLN A 194 18.63 -5.16 4.67
C GLN A 194 19.21 -5.83 5.91
N MET A 195 18.44 -5.93 7.00
CA MET A 195 18.83 -6.63 8.23
C MET A 195 19.00 -8.15 8.03
N ARG A 196 18.44 -8.69 6.95
CA ARG A 196 18.53 -10.11 6.55
C ARG A 196 19.52 -10.35 5.41
N CYS A 197 20.25 -9.32 4.98
CA CYS A 197 21.18 -9.38 3.87
C CYS A 197 22.61 -9.68 4.36
N VAL A 198 23.28 -10.62 3.70
CA VAL A 198 24.67 -11.02 4.04
C VAL A 198 25.68 -9.92 3.71
N ASP A 199 25.44 -9.19 2.62
CA ASP A 199 26.25 -8.04 2.17
C ASP A 199 25.31 -6.88 1.81
N PRO A 200 24.87 -6.07 2.80
CA PRO A 200 23.82 -5.08 2.61
C PRO A 200 24.35 -3.86 1.85
N VAL A 201 24.16 -3.86 0.53
CA VAL A 201 24.44 -2.70 -0.33
C VAL A 201 23.18 -2.26 -1.06
N LEU A 202 22.63 -1.12 -0.68
CA LEU A 202 21.51 -0.50 -1.38
C LEU A 202 21.94 0.00 -2.77
N MET A 203 21.00 -0.02 -3.70
CA MET A 203 21.14 0.60 -5.00
C MET A 203 21.02 2.12 -4.85
N ASP A 204 21.79 2.86 -5.63
CA ASP A 204 21.73 4.31 -5.66
C ASP A 204 20.31 4.79 -6.00
N SER A 205 19.85 5.83 -5.30
CA SER A 205 18.48 6.32 -5.43
C SER A 205 18.16 6.78 -6.86
N SER A 206 19.11 7.41 -7.55
CA SER A 206 18.91 7.86 -8.94
C SER A 206 18.75 6.69 -9.90
N VAL A 207 19.44 5.57 -9.65
CA VAL A 207 19.29 4.34 -10.43
C VAL A 207 17.92 3.72 -10.18
N VAL A 208 17.49 3.63 -8.93
CA VAL A 208 16.14 3.12 -8.58
C VAL A 208 15.05 3.95 -9.25
N GLU A 209 15.15 5.28 -9.19
CA GLU A 209 14.22 6.21 -9.83
C GLU A 209 14.19 6.00 -11.36
N ALA A 210 15.35 5.93 -12.01
CA ALA A 210 15.43 5.70 -13.45
C ALA A 210 14.73 4.40 -13.86
N ARG A 211 14.93 3.30 -13.11
CA ARG A 211 14.25 2.01 -13.39
C ARG A 211 12.74 2.07 -13.16
N CYS A 212 12.30 2.78 -12.13
CA CYS A 212 10.87 2.99 -11.87
C CYS A 212 10.23 3.82 -12.99
N ASP A 213 10.88 4.90 -13.44
CA ASP A 213 10.40 5.76 -14.52
C ASP A 213 10.31 5.01 -15.85
N GLU A 214 11.33 4.21 -16.18
CA GLU A 214 11.32 3.35 -17.37
C GLU A 214 10.18 2.32 -17.33
N LYS A 215 9.96 1.70 -16.16
CA LYS A 215 8.85 0.75 -15.99
C LYS A 215 7.50 1.45 -16.09
N LYS A 216 7.34 2.62 -15.46
CA LYS A 216 6.10 3.41 -15.45
C LYS A 216 5.66 3.79 -16.86
N LYS A 217 6.60 4.12 -17.77
CA LYS A 217 6.30 4.40 -19.18
C LYS A 217 5.60 3.24 -19.89
N LYS A 218 5.92 1.99 -19.52
CA LYS A 218 5.38 0.75 -20.14
C LYS A 218 4.18 0.18 -19.39
N PHE A 219 4.04 0.47 -18.10
CA PHE A 219 3.00 -0.11 -17.26
C PHE A 219 1.62 0.50 -17.57
N ARG A 220 0.62 -0.37 -17.76
CA ARG A 220 -0.79 -0.03 -17.96
C ARG A 220 -1.65 -0.97 -17.13
N PHE A 221 -2.79 -0.48 -16.64
CA PHE A 221 -3.77 -1.26 -15.89
C PHE A 221 -4.70 -2.10 -16.77
N GLU A 222 -4.60 -1.94 -18.11
CA GLU A 222 -5.31 -2.73 -19.12
C GLU A 222 -5.02 -4.23 -19.01
#